data_AF-A0A081RLK0-F1
#
_entry.id   AF-A0A081RLK0-F1
#
_cell.length_a   1.000
_cell.length_b   1.000
_cell.length_c   1.000
_cell.angle_alpha   90.00
_cell.angle_beta   90.00
_cell.angle_gamma   90.00
#
_symmetry.space_group_name_H-M   'P 1'
#
loop_
_entity.id
_entity.type
_entity.pdbx_description
1 polymer ?
#
loop_
_entity_poly.entity_id
_entity_poly.type
_entity_poly.pdbx_seq_one_letter_code
_entity_poly.pdbx_strand_id
1 'polypeptide(L)'
;MQADVRQDIRQLENEILQLESSIVEFMNYKHQTEIKKSLHRLESDLKYLSILANGAPIDKKEDRKLMDFLRIHYNYLQKLSVPV
;
A
#
# COMPACT_ATOMS: atom_id res chain seq x y z
N MET A 1 11.96 -15.96 -11.87
CA MET A 1 11.60 -14.76 -12.66
C MET A 1 10.12 -14.40 -12.54
N GLN A 2 9.14 -15.08 -13.17
CA GLN A 2 7.71 -14.72 -12.95
C GLN A 2 7.16 -15.06 -11.55
N ALA A 3 7.66 -16.12 -10.91
CA ALA A 3 7.28 -16.47 -9.54
C ALA A 3 7.75 -15.43 -8.51
N ASP A 4 8.94 -14.85 -8.73
CA ASP A 4 9.51 -13.78 -7.88
C ASP A 4 8.60 -12.56 -7.85
N VAL A 5 8.18 -12.05 -9.01
CA VAL A 5 7.36 -10.83 -9.08
C VAL A 5 6.01 -10.99 -8.36
N ARG A 6 5.41 -12.19 -8.40
CA ARG A 6 4.16 -12.46 -7.65
C ARG A 6 4.40 -12.56 -6.15
N GLN A 7 5.56 -13.06 -5.73
CA GLN A 7 5.95 -13.07 -4.32
C GLN A 7 6.25 -11.65 -3.83
N ASP A 8 6.95 -10.84 -4.63
CA ASP A 8 7.24 -9.44 -4.33
C ASP A 8 5.94 -8.63 -4.19
N ILE A 9 4.97 -8.83 -5.10
CA ILE A 9 3.64 -8.21 -5.02
C ILE A 9 2.95 -8.58 -3.71
N ARG A 10 2.89 -9.88 -3.37
CA ARG A 10 2.23 -10.33 -2.12
C ARG A 10 2.93 -9.84 -0.87
N GLN A 11 4.26 -9.77 -0.90
CA GLN A 11 5.04 -9.22 0.20
C GLN A 11 4.69 -7.75 0.39
N LEU A 12 4.68 -6.98 -0.70
CA LEU A 12 4.35 -5.56 -0.67
C LEU A 12 2.91 -5.30 -0.22
N GLU A 13 1.95 -6.12 -0.65
CA GLU A 13 0.56 -6.07 -0.14
C GLU A 13 0.51 -6.26 1.38
N ASN A 14 1.25 -7.23 1.92
CA ASN A 14 1.31 -7.46 3.37
C ASN A 14 2.00 -6.31 4.12
N GLU A 15 3.09 -5.76 3.56
CA GLU A 15 3.78 -4.61 4.13
C GLU A 15 2.87 -3.38 4.19
N ILE A 16 2.07 -3.13 3.14
CA ILE A 16 1.07 -2.06 3.10
C ILE A 16 0.04 -2.23 4.22
N LEU A 17 -0.51 -3.44 4.41
CA LEU A 17 -1.51 -3.71 5.46
C LEU A 17 -0.94 -3.53 6.88
N GLN A 18 0.31 -3.95 7.09
CA GLN A 18 1.00 -3.74 8.37
C GLN A 18 1.29 -2.26 8.64
N LEU A 19 1.68 -1.52 7.60
CA LEU A 19 1.96 -0.09 7.69
C LEU A 19 0.68 0.71 7.99
N GLU A 20 -0.44 0.38 7.34
CA GLU A 20 -1.74 0.95 7.63
C GLU A 20 -2.16 0.74 9.09
N SER A 21 -1.99 -0.48 9.59
CA SER A 21 -2.25 -0.81 11.00
C SER A 21 -1.37 0.02 11.94
N SER A 22 -0.08 0.16 11.62
CA SER A 22 0.87 0.97 12.39
C SER A 22 0.49 2.47 12.39
N ILE A 23 -0.01 3.00 11.27
CA ILE A 23 -0.48 4.40 11.19
C ILE A 23 -1.65 4.61 12.14
N VAL A 24 -2.62 3.68 12.18
CA VAL A 24 -3.75 3.74 13.11
C VAL A 24 -3.29 3.74 14.57
N GLU A 25 -2.32 2.89 14.91
CA GLU A 25 -1.71 2.89 16.24
C GLU A 25 -1.02 4.23 16.54
N PHE A 26 -0.20 4.76 15.63
CA PHE A 26 0.45 6.06 15.83
C PHE A 26 -0.54 7.22 15.98
N MET A 27 -1.69 7.17 15.29
CA MET A 27 -2.79 8.13 15.47
C MET A 27 -3.37 8.04 16.88
N ASN A 28 -3.60 6.83 17.42
CA ASN A 28 -4.10 6.64 18.78
C ASN A 28 -3.13 7.22 19.83
N TYR A 29 -1.82 7.10 19.61
CA TYR A 29 -0.79 7.65 20.50
C TYR A 29 -0.36 9.09 20.15
N LYS A 30 -1.00 9.75 19.17
CA LYS A 30 -0.70 11.10 18.69
C LYS A 30 0.77 11.32 18.26
N HIS A 31 1.43 10.30 17.74
CA HIS A 31 2.82 10.37 17.26
C HIS A 31 2.93 11.02 15.88
N GLN A 32 2.71 12.33 15.78
CA GLN A 32 2.62 13.06 14.50
C GLN A 32 3.81 12.87 13.56
N THR A 33 5.04 12.77 14.09
CA THR A 33 6.24 12.54 13.27
C THR A 33 6.21 11.16 12.62
N GLU A 34 5.84 10.12 13.38
CA GLU A 34 5.78 8.75 12.87
C GLU A 34 4.58 8.57 11.93
N ILE A 35 3.45 9.23 12.20
CA ILE A 35 2.31 9.29 11.28
C ILE A 35 2.75 9.84 9.91
N LYS A 36 3.44 10.99 9.87
CA LYS A 36 3.90 11.59 8.60
C LYS A 36 4.87 10.69 7.84
N LYS A 37 5.84 10.08 8.54
CA LYS A 37 6.79 9.14 7.92
C LYS A 37 6.08 7.93 7.35
N SER A 38 5.18 7.32 8.11
CA SER A 38 4.45 6.14 7.68
C SER A 38 3.47 6.44 6.55
N LEU A 39 2.81 7.59 6.53
CA LEU A 39 1.97 8.03 5.39
C LEU A 39 2.80 8.19 4.12
N HIS A 40 3.98 8.81 4.21
CA HIS A 40 4.85 8.97 3.05
C HIS A 40 5.37 7.62 2.53
N ARG A 41 5.72 6.71 3.44
CA ARG A 41 6.09 5.34 3.08
C ARG A 41 4.94 4.59 2.42
N LEU A 42 3.72 4.70 2.96
CA LEU A 42 2.52 4.07 2.41
C LEU A 42 2.23 4.55 0.98
N GLU A 43 2.37 5.85 0.73
CA GLU A 43 2.26 6.43 -0.61
C GLU A 43 3.30 5.85 -1.59
N SER A 44 4.56 5.75 -1.14
CA SER A 44 5.65 5.18 -1.94
C SER A 44 5.42 3.71 -2.26
N ASP A 45 5.01 2.91 -1.28
CA ASP A 45 4.76 1.47 -1.43
C ASP A 45 3.58 1.21 -2.38
N LEU A 46 2.49 1.99 -2.27
CA LEU A 46 1.37 1.94 -3.21
C LEU A 46 1.78 2.33 -4.64
N LYS A 47 2.63 3.34 -4.79
CA LYS A 47 3.15 3.77 -6.09
C LYS A 47 4.03 2.68 -6.71
N TYR A 48 4.88 2.05 -5.91
CA TYR A 48 5.71 0.95 -6.35
C TYR A 48 4.88 -0.27 -6.77
N LEU A 49 3.85 -0.62 -5.99
CA LEU A 49 2.91 -1.69 -6.33
C LEU A 49 2.18 -1.41 -7.65
N SER A 50 1.79 -0.16 -7.91
CA SER A 50 1.18 0.25 -9.18
C SER A 50 2.14 0.08 -10.38
N ILE A 51 3.43 0.37 -10.21
CA ILE A 51 4.43 0.16 -11.26
C ILE A 51 4.60 -1.35 -11.54
N LEU A 52 4.68 -2.16 -10.49
CA LEU A 52 4.75 -3.62 -10.62
C LEU A 52 3.51 -4.19 -11.30
N ALA A 53 2.32 -3.70 -10.94
CA ALA A 53 1.06 -4.09 -11.54
C ALA A 53 1.03 -3.87 -13.06
N ASN A 54 1.46 -2.68 -13.50
CA ASN A 54 1.44 -2.31 -14.92
C ASN A 54 2.56 -2.96 -15.74
N GLY A 55 3.69 -3.29 -15.11
CA GLY A 55 4.88 -3.84 -15.78
C GLY A 55 4.95 -5.36 -15.81
N ALA A 56 4.18 -6.06 -14.97
CA ALA A 56 4.25 -7.51 -14.87
C ALA A 56 3.28 -8.22 -15.82
N PRO A 57 3.68 -9.37 -16.41
CA PRO A 57 2.77 -10.23 -17.15
C PRO A 57 1.88 -11.01 -16.16
N ILE A 58 0.87 -10.32 -15.61
CA ILE A 58 -0.10 -10.88 -14.65
C ILE A 58 -1.39 -11.29 -15.38
N ASP A 59 -2.10 -12.30 -14.88
CA ASP A 59 -3.40 -12.70 -15.42
C ASP A 59 -4.45 -11.60 -15.19
N LYS A 60 -5.42 -11.45 -16.10
CA LYS A 60 -6.50 -10.45 -15.98
C LYS A 60 -7.25 -10.49 -14.64
N LYS A 61 -7.38 -11.67 -14.03
CA LYS A 61 -8.04 -11.79 -12.71
C LYS A 61 -7.16 -11.27 -11.58
N GLU A 62 -5.85 -11.51 -11.65
CA GLU A 62 -4.88 -11.02 -10.67
C GLU A 62 -4.70 -9.50 -10.81
N ASP A 63 -4.61 -9.01 -12.05
CA ASP A 63 -4.57 -7.58 -12.37
C ASP A 63 -5.77 -6.82 -11.78
N ARG A 64 -7.00 -7.33 -11.99
CA ARG A 64 -8.20 -6.72 -11.42
C ARG A 64 -8.17 -6.68 -9.89
N LYS A 65 -7.73 -7.76 -9.24
CA LYS A 65 -7.59 -7.81 -7.78
C LYS A 65 -6.59 -6.76 -7.29
N LEU A 66 -5.46 -6.64 -7.98
CA LEU A 66 -4.41 -5.69 -7.64
C LEU A 66 -4.84 -4.24 -7.86
N MET A 67 -5.59 -3.95 -8.93
CA MET A 67 -6.19 -2.63 -9.14
C MET A 67 -7.24 -2.30 -8.07
N ASP A 68 -8.09 -3.26 -7.70
CA ASP A 68 -9.07 -3.07 -6.61
C ASP A 68 -8.36 -2.83 -5.27
N PHE A 69 -7.28 -3.57 -4.99
CA PHE A 69 -6.41 -3.36 -3.83
C PHE A 69 -5.85 -1.93 -3.82
N LEU A 70 -5.14 -1.53 -4.88
CA LEU A 70 -4.60 -0.17 -5.02
C LEU A 70 -5.67 0.90 -4.81
N ARG A 71 -6.87 0.73 -5.40
CA ARG A 71 -7.97 1.69 -5.26
C ARG A 71 -8.43 1.84 -3.81
N ILE A 72 -8.57 0.72 -3.08
CA ILE A 72 -8.99 0.73 -1.68
C ILE A 72 -7.94 1.42 -0.82
N HIS A 73 -6.68 1.07 -0.99
CA HIS A 73 -5.59 1.55 -0.13
C HIS A 73 -5.18 3.00 -0.44
N TYR A 74 -5.27 3.46 -1.69
CA TYR A 74 -5.16 4.90 -2.01
C TYR A 74 -6.29 5.74 -1.39
N ASN A 75 -7.53 5.22 -1.38
CA ASN A 75 -8.65 5.90 -0.73
C ASN A 75 -8.42 5.95 0.79
N TYR A 76 -7.92 4.87 1.37
CA TYR A 76 -7.57 4.83 2.79
C TYR A 76 -6.47 5.84 3.13
N LEU A 77 -5.38 5.90 2.35
CA LEU A 77 -4.33 6.90 2.48
C LEU A 77 -4.89 8.33 2.44
N GLN A 78 -5.81 8.62 1.51
CA GLN A 78 -6.45 9.95 1.45
C GLN A 78 -7.19 10.27 2.74
N LYS A 79 -7.98 9.33 3.28
CA LYS A 79 -8.70 9.53 4.55
C LYS A 79 -7.76 9.75 5.73
N LEU A 80 -6.63 9.04 5.77
CA LEU A 80 -5.62 9.18 6.82
C LEU A 80 -4.80 10.48 6.70
N SER A 81 -4.67 11.01 5.49
CA SER A 81 -3.89 12.22 5.21
C SER A 81 -4.67 13.51 5.41
N VAL A 82 -6.01 13.45 5.55
CA VAL A 82 -6.82 14.63 5.91
C VAL A 82 -6.58 14.95 7.38
N PRO A 83 -6.06 16.14 7.72
CA PRO A 83 -5.89 16.53 9.12
C PRO A 83 -7.27 16.63 9.79
N VAL A 84 -7.43 15.91 10.91
CA VAL A 84 -8.55 16.07 11.85
C VAL A 84 -8.33 17.31 12.71
#